data_AF-A0A2U1L8V6-F1
#
_entry.id   AF-A0A2U1L8V6-F1
#
_cell.length_a   1.000
_cell.length_b   1.000
_cell.length_c   1.000
_cell.angle_alpha   90.00
_cell.angle_beta   90.00
_cell.angle_gamma   90.00
#
_symmetry.space_group_name_H-M   'P 1'
#
loop_
_entity.id
_entity.type
_entity.pdbx_description
1 polymer ?
#
loop_
_entity_poly.entity_id
_entity_poly.type
_entity_poly.pdbx_seq_one_letter_code
_entity_poly.pdbx_strand_id
1 'polypeptide(L)'
;MWLRTSYFSNKRSLAGLDIIVVTKRVSVESSSHVFFSCTFARKIWRKVLIWWELDDIAIHSYNEWLLWLANVRLPKRSKGLLEGSCYVLWWIIWRHRNSLIFNHPPRNQENFFDDVVHMSYLWLSSRFKPKINWISWLKNPNCITL
;
A
#
# COMPACT_ATOMS: atom_id res chain seq x y z
N MET A 1 -0.11 -11.64 22.20
CA MET A 1 -0.51 -11.48 20.77
C MET A 1 0.08 -10.19 20.19
N TRP A 2 1.41 -10.04 20.26
CA TRP A 2 2.15 -8.78 19.98
C TRP A 2 3.45 -9.01 19.18
N LEU A 3 3.53 -10.03 18.32
CA LEU A 3 4.79 -10.41 17.65
C LEU A 3 4.85 -10.27 16.12
N ARG A 4 3.92 -9.58 15.43
CA ARG A 4 3.99 -9.44 13.95
C ARG A 4 3.60 -8.06 13.40
N THR A 5 4.03 -6.98 14.06
CA THR A 5 3.89 -5.60 13.55
C THR A 5 5.22 -4.88 13.33
N SER A 6 6.37 -5.53 13.58
CA SER A 6 7.69 -4.90 13.45
C SER A 6 8.22 -4.84 12.01
N TYR A 7 7.76 -5.70 11.11
CA TYR A 7 8.32 -5.79 9.73
C TYR A 7 8.04 -4.56 8.85
N PHE A 8 6.91 -3.86 9.06
CA PHE A 8 6.55 -2.65 8.29
C PHE A 8 6.84 -1.33 9.02
N SER A 9 7.16 -1.38 10.32
CA SER A 9 7.50 -0.18 11.11
C SER A 9 8.95 0.28 10.91
N ASN A 10 9.81 -0.58 10.38
CA ASN A 10 11.21 -0.25 10.09
C ASN A 10 11.36 0.02 8.60
N LYS A 11 11.61 1.29 8.21
CA LYS A 11 11.68 1.78 6.81
C LYS A 11 12.78 1.16 5.94
N ARG A 12 13.43 0.06 6.36
CA ARG A 12 14.67 -0.47 5.77
C ARG A 12 14.59 -1.90 5.23
N SER A 13 13.43 -2.55 5.21
CA SER A 13 13.38 -4.02 4.98
C SER A 13 12.44 -4.48 3.86
N LEU A 14 12.19 -3.68 2.82
CA LEU A 14 11.61 -4.21 1.57
C LEU A 14 12.69 -4.65 0.57
N ALA A 15 13.90 -4.09 0.65
CA ALA A 15 15.03 -4.47 -0.22
C ALA A 15 15.69 -5.80 0.17
N GLY A 16 15.48 -6.28 1.40
CA GLY A 16 16.16 -7.46 1.95
C GLY A 16 15.26 -8.68 2.15
N LEU A 17 14.05 -8.70 1.59
CA LEU A 17 13.17 -9.84 1.73
C LEU A 17 12.77 -10.36 0.34
N ASP A 18 13.44 -11.43 -0.07
CA ASP A 18 12.77 -12.56 -0.69
C ASP A 18 11.63 -13.00 0.24
N ILE A 19 10.52 -12.25 0.22
CA ILE A 19 9.29 -12.67 0.87
C ILE A 19 8.81 -13.86 0.05
N ILE A 20 9.29 -15.04 0.44
CA ILE A 20 8.74 -16.31 -0.01
C ILE A 20 7.30 -16.33 0.50
N VAL A 21 6.37 -15.83 -0.31
CA VAL A 21 4.94 -16.05 -0.10
C VAL A 21 4.69 -17.49 -0.51
N VAL A 22 4.89 -18.42 0.43
CA VAL A 22 4.52 -19.83 0.22
C VAL A 22 3.00 -19.88 0.16
N THR A 23 2.45 -19.89 -1.05
CA THR A 23 1.04 -20.23 -1.23
C THR A 23 0.87 -21.74 -1.12
N LYS A 24 -0.32 -22.19 -0.71
CA LYS A 24 -0.68 -23.62 -0.53
C LYS A 24 -0.53 -24.46 -1.82
N ARG A 25 -0.23 -23.84 -2.98
CA ARG A 25 -0.10 -24.45 -4.30
C ARG A 25 1.27 -24.11 -4.92
N VAL A 26 2.30 -24.87 -4.56
CA VAL A 26 3.52 -25.25 -5.33
C VAL A 26 4.11 -24.20 -6.32
N SER A 27 4.03 -22.90 -6.04
CA SER A 27 4.68 -21.87 -6.86
C SER A 27 5.22 -20.76 -5.98
N VAL A 28 6.51 -20.47 -6.15
CA VAL A 28 7.17 -19.33 -5.53
C VAL A 28 6.70 -18.08 -6.28
N GLU A 29 5.67 -17.41 -5.77
CA GLU A 29 5.32 -16.08 -6.26
C GLU A 29 6.34 -15.07 -5.73
N SER A 30 6.93 -14.25 -6.60
CA SER A 30 7.86 -13.20 -6.17
C SER A 30 7.11 -12.05 -5.50
N SER A 31 7.79 -11.33 -4.60
CA SER A 31 7.27 -10.10 -3.99
C SER A 31 6.82 -9.07 -5.04
N SER A 32 7.58 -8.93 -6.12
CA SER A 32 7.22 -8.13 -7.30
C SER A 32 5.86 -8.54 -7.89
N HIS A 33 5.63 -9.85 -8.07
CA HIS A 33 4.33 -10.32 -8.54
C HIS A 33 3.22 -10.02 -7.54
N VAL A 34 3.39 -10.34 -6.26
CA VAL A 34 2.34 -10.20 -5.25
C VAL A 34 1.93 -8.74 -5.05
N PHE A 35 2.89 -7.83 -5.00
CA PHE A 35 2.65 -6.42 -4.63
C PHE A 35 2.39 -5.48 -5.80
N PHE A 36 2.82 -5.85 -7.01
CA PHE A 36 2.75 -4.96 -8.18
C PHE A 36 2.03 -5.62 -9.35
N SER A 37 2.41 -6.85 -9.71
CA SER A 37 1.96 -7.44 -10.97
C SER A 37 0.75 -8.36 -10.87
N CYS A 38 0.27 -8.76 -9.70
CA CYS A 38 -0.93 -9.60 -9.61
C CYS A 38 -2.20 -8.78 -9.94
N THR A 39 -3.21 -9.43 -10.51
CA THR A 39 -4.46 -8.77 -10.95
C THR A 39 -5.13 -7.99 -9.82
N PHE A 40 -5.11 -8.54 -8.60
CA PHE A 40 -5.62 -7.91 -7.40
C PHE A 40 -4.84 -6.64 -7.02
N ALA A 41 -3.51 -6.73 -6.98
CA ALA A 41 -2.65 -5.59 -6.66
C ALA A 41 -2.85 -4.45 -7.66
N ARG A 42 -2.81 -4.75 -8.98
CA ARG A 42 -3.02 -3.75 -10.03
C ARG A 42 -4.35 -3.01 -9.89
N LYS A 43 -5.43 -3.73 -9.58
CA LYS A 43 -6.76 -3.14 -9.38
C LYS A 43 -6.77 -2.10 -8.25
N ILE A 44 -6.16 -2.42 -7.10
CA ILE A 44 -6.15 -1.50 -5.96
C ILE A 44 -5.15 -0.36 -6.19
N TRP A 45 -3.98 -0.66 -6.77
CA TRP A 45 -3.02 0.36 -7.20
C TRP A 45 -3.67 1.43 -8.06
N ARG A 46 -4.41 1.03 -9.10
CA ARG A 46 -5.12 1.96 -9.97
C ARG A 46 -6.15 2.81 -9.20
N LYS A 47 -6.90 2.22 -8.27
CA LYS A 47 -7.82 2.98 -7.41
C LYS A 47 -7.07 4.00 -6.54
N VAL A 48 -5.91 3.63 -6.00
CA VAL A 48 -5.06 4.56 -5.22
C VAL A 48 -4.52 5.68 -6.11
N LEU A 49 -4.03 5.40 -7.32
CA LEU A 49 -3.55 6.43 -8.24
C LEU A 49 -4.67 7.42 -8.62
N ILE A 50 -5.86 6.92 -8.93
CA ILE A 50 -7.04 7.75 -9.22
C ILE A 50 -7.42 8.62 -8.02
N TRP A 51 -7.42 8.05 -6.80
CA TRP A 51 -7.70 8.79 -5.57
C TRP A 51 -6.69 9.89 -5.29
N TRP A 52 -5.44 9.67 -5.70
CA TRP A 52 -4.37 10.65 -5.66
C TRP A 52 -4.32 11.52 -6.91
N GLU A 53 -5.28 11.48 -7.84
CA GLU A 53 -5.24 12.23 -9.11
C GLU A 53 -3.88 12.10 -9.85
N LEU A 54 -3.32 10.90 -9.85
CA LEU A 54 -2.09 10.56 -10.56
C LEU A 54 -2.43 9.69 -11.76
N ASP A 55 -1.63 9.83 -12.81
CA ASP A 55 -1.75 8.99 -14.00
C ASP A 55 -1.50 7.52 -13.67
N ASP A 56 -2.20 6.63 -14.40
CA ASP A 56 -1.96 5.20 -14.32
C ASP A 56 -0.56 4.89 -14.83
N ILE A 57 0.20 4.13 -14.06
CA ILE A 57 1.61 3.81 -14.36
C ILE A 57 1.86 2.33 -14.15
N ALA A 58 2.68 1.77 -15.03
CA ALA A 58 3.16 0.41 -14.90
C ALA A 58 4.39 0.39 -14.00
N ILE A 59 4.20 0.02 -12.72
CA ILE A 59 5.28 -0.28 -11.79
C ILE A 59 5.27 -1.79 -11.54
N HIS A 60 6.42 -2.44 -11.68
CA HIS A 60 6.57 -3.89 -11.53
C HIS A 60 7.51 -4.31 -10.42
N SER A 61 8.23 -3.37 -9.82
CA SER A 61 9.18 -3.64 -8.74
C SER A 61 9.23 -2.53 -7.70
N TYR A 62 9.77 -2.86 -6.53
CA TYR A 62 10.00 -1.87 -5.47
C TYR A 62 10.97 -0.77 -5.90
N ASN A 63 11.99 -1.10 -6.68
CA ASN A 63 12.97 -0.13 -7.18
C ASN A 63 12.34 0.84 -8.18
N GLU A 64 11.50 0.35 -9.10
CA GLU A 64 10.71 1.20 -10.00
C GLU A 64 9.79 2.13 -9.22
N TRP A 65 9.12 1.61 -8.18
CA TRP A 65 8.27 2.44 -7.30
C TRP A 65 9.07 3.53 -6.60
N LEU A 66 10.24 3.22 -6.04
CA LEU A 66 11.11 4.20 -5.38
C LEU A 66 11.55 5.30 -6.34
N LEU A 67 11.99 4.92 -7.55
CA LEU A 67 12.38 5.87 -8.59
C LEU A 67 11.19 6.74 -9.01
N TRP A 68 10.01 6.16 -9.20
CA TRP A 68 8.81 6.91 -9.52
C TRP A 68 8.44 7.90 -8.41
N LEU A 69 8.40 7.46 -7.15
CA LEU A 69 8.06 8.31 -6.01
C LEU A 69 9.06 9.47 -5.84
N ALA A 70 10.34 9.24 -6.14
CA ALA A 70 11.35 10.30 -6.15
C ALA A 70 11.04 11.37 -7.22
N ASN A 71 10.58 10.96 -8.40
CA ASN A 71 10.36 11.83 -9.56
C ASN A 71 8.95 12.43 -9.66
N VAL A 72 7.96 11.89 -8.95
CA VAL A 72 6.58 12.41 -9.01
C VAL A 72 6.53 13.88 -8.57
N ARG A 73 5.74 14.71 -9.26
CA ARG A 73 5.63 16.15 -8.98
C ARG A 73 4.64 16.41 -7.85
N LEU A 74 5.07 16.09 -6.63
CA LEU A 74 4.29 16.32 -5.41
C LEU A 74 5.12 17.08 -4.35
N PRO A 75 4.48 17.91 -3.52
CA PRO A 75 5.13 18.50 -2.36
C PRO A 75 5.72 17.42 -1.44
N LYS A 76 6.81 17.74 -0.74
CA LYS A 76 7.52 16.79 0.16
C LYS A 76 6.57 16.10 1.15
N ARG A 77 5.60 16.86 1.68
CA ARG A 77 4.59 16.32 2.61
C ARG A 77 3.65 15.34 1.91
N SER A 78 3.11 15.69 0.74
CA SER A 78 2.24 14.80 -0.05
C SER A 78 2.98 13.54 -0.48
N LYS A 79 4.26 13.62 -0.87
CA LYS A 79 5.09 12.44 -1.14
C LYS A 79 5.17 11.50 0.06
N GLY A 80 5.38 12.02 1.26
CA GLY A 80 5.41 11.21 2.49
C GLY A 80 4.05 10.58 2.84
N LEU A 81 2.95 11.28 2.54
CA LEU A 81 1.60 10.74 2.70
C LEU A 81 1.30 9.65 1.66
N LEU A 82 1.70 9.85 0.40
CA LEU A 82 1.56 8.88 -0.70
C LEU A 82 2.37 7.62 -0.40
N GLU A 83 3.63 7.80 0.01
CA GLU A 83 4.51 6.71 0.44
C GLU A 83 3.83 5.87 1.52
N GLY A 84 3.27 6.54 2.52
CA GLY A 84 2.54 5.90 3.61
C GLY A 84 1.28 5.14 3.17
N SER A 85 0.50 5.71 2.27
CA SER A 85 -0.66 5.04 1.66
C SER A 85 -0.26 3.78 0.89
N CYS A 86 0.86 3.82 0.15
CA CYS A 86 1.41 2.65 -0.54
C CYS A 86 1.85 1.54 0.44
N TYR A 87 2.45 1.89 1.59
CA TYR A 87 2.76 0.89 2.62
C TYR A 87 1.51 0.23 3.19
N VAL A 88 0.46 1.00 3.45
CA VAL A 88 -0.83 0.45 3.92
C VAL A 88 -1.45 -0.47 2.87
N LEU A 89 -1.38 -0.09 1.59
CA LEU A 89 -1.80 -0.93 0.47
C LEU A 89 -1.09 -2.29 0.47
N TRP A 90 0.24 -2.30 0.53
CA TRP A 90 0.99 -3.56 0.57
C TRP A 90 0.69 -4.39 1.81
N TRP A 91 0.50 -3.76 2.96
CA TRP A 91 0.10 -4.46 4.19
C TRP A 91 -1.26 -5.14 4.03
N ILE A 92 -2.24 -4.47 3.41
CA ILE A 92 -3.57 -5.04 3.13
C ILE A 92 -3.46 -6.21 2.14
N ILE A 93 -2.69 -6.07 1.06
CA ILE A 93 -2.45 -7.15 0.09
C ILE A 93 -1.83 -8.36 0.78
N TRP A 94 -0.78 -8.14 1.58
CA TRP A 94 -0.10 -9.19 2.32
C TRP A 94 -1.03 -9.87 3.32
N ARG A 95 -1.84 -9.10 4.06
CA ARG A 95 -2.82 -9.63 5.02
C ARG A 95 -3.86 -10.50 4.33
N HIS A 96 -4.37 -10.06 3.18
CA HIS A 96 -5.32 -10.84 2.38
C HIS A 96 -4.69 -12.15 1.90
N ARG A 97 -3.50 -12.10 1.31
CA ARG A 97 -2.78 -13.31 0.85
C ARG A 97 -2.55 -14.31 1.98
N ASN A 98 -2.18 -13.83 3.16
CA ASN A 98 -2.02 -14.69 4.34
C ASN A 98 -3.35 -15.30 4.80
N SER A 99 -4.46 -14.56 4.76
CA SER A 99 -5.77 -15.11 5.15
C SER A 99 -6.18 -16.32 4.30
N LEU A 100 -5.79 -16.37 3.03
CA LEU A 100 -6.03 -17.49 2.12
C LEU A 100 -5.21 -18.74 2.51
N ILE A 101 -4.00 -18.55 3.06
CA ILE A 101 -3.15 -19.66 3.54
C ILE A 101 -3.79 -20.32 4.77
N PHE A 102 -4.29 -19.50 5.70
CA PHE A 102 -4.89 -19.94 6.96
C PHE A 102 -6.37 -20.35 6.84
N ASN A 103 -6.88 -20.56 5.62
CA ASN A 103 -8.28 -20.98 5.36
C ASN A 103 -9.34 -20.06 6.01
N HIS A 104 -9.06 -18.76 6.17
CA HIS A 104 -10.12 -17.83 6.54
C HIS A 104 -11.05 -17.60 5.33
N PRO A 105 -12.36 -17.39 5.56
CA PRO A 105 -13.28 -17.11 4.46
C PRO A 105 -12.81 -15.87 3.69
N PRO A 106 -12.82 -15.93 2.33
CA PRO A 106 -12.38 -14.81 1.51
C PRO A 106 -13.26 -13.60 1.80
N ARG A 107 -12.63 -12.49 2.22
CA ARG A 107 -13.32 -11.20 2.39
C ARG A 107 -13.68 -10.64 1.02
N ASN A 108 -14.85 -9.97 0.91
CA ASN A 108 -15.27 -9.32 -0.33
C ASN A 108 -14.19 -8.34 -0.81
N GLN A 109 -13.80 -8.45 -2.08
CA GLN A 109 -12.72 -7.66 -2.68
C GLN A 109 -13.06 -6.17 -2.83
N GLU A 110 -14.35 -5.84 -2.79
CA GLU A 110 -14.83 -4.47 -2.99
C GLU A 110 -14.36 -3.52 -1.87
N ASN A 111 -14.21 -4.03 -0.65
CA ASN A 111 -13.89 -3.22 0.54
C ASN A 111 -12.39 -2.93 0.72
N PHE A 112 -11.50 -3.50 -0.10
CA PHE A 112 -10.07 -3.33 0.13
C PHE A 112 -9.58 -1.91 -0.12
N PHE A 113 -10.17 -1.20 -1.06
CA PHE A 113 -9.82 0.21 -1.28
C PHE A 113 -10.28 1.07 -0.10
N ASP A 114 -11.47 0.82 0.44
CA ASP A 114 -11.96 1.52 1.63
C ASP A 114 -11.09 1.21 2.86
N ASP A 115 -10.65 -0.05 3.00
CA ASP A 115 -9.67 -0.44 4.01
C ASP A 115 -8.36 0.34 3.83
N VAL A 116 -7.88 0.56 2.59
CA VAL A 116 -6.68 1.39 2.32
C VAL A 116 -6.92 2.82 2.77
N VAL A 117 -8.01 3.46 2.34
CA VAL A 117 -8.31 4.86 2.67
C VAL A 117 -8.43 5.06 4.18
N HIS A 118 -9.17 4.17 4.86
CA HIS A 118 -9.40 4.26 6.30
C HIS A 118 -8.12 3.98 7.11
N MET A 119 -7.43 2.88 6.82
CA MET A 119 -6.23 2.49 7.58
C MET A 119 -5.06 3.46 7.34
N SER A 120 -4.91 3.97 6.11
CA SER A 120 -3.90 4.98 5.81
C SER A 120 -4.18 6.28 6.57
N TYR A 121 -5.44 6.73 6.64
CA TYR A 121 -5.82 7.88 7.46
C TYR A 121 -5.45 7.71 8.93
N LEU A 122 -5.84 6.59 9.55
CA LEU A 122 -5.53 6.32 10.96
C LEU A 122 -4.01 6.33 11.22
N TRP A 123 -3.27 5.65 10.35
CA TRP A 123 -1.83 5.49 10.47
C TRP A 123 -1.07 6.80 10.22
N LEU A 124 -1.50 7.61 9.26
CA LEU A 124 -0.85 8.87 8.88
C LEU A 124 -1.26 10.03 9.78
N SER A 125 -2.53 10.12 10.17
CA SER A 125 -3.01 11.18 11.07
C SER A 125 -2.39 11.11 12.46
N SER A 126 -1.94 9.92 12.87
CA SER A 126 -1.18 9.74 14.11
C SER A 126 0.27 10.24 14.02
N ARG A 127 0.87 10.26 12.81
CA ARG A 127 2.30 10.57 12.60
C ARG A 127 2.58 11.95 12.00
N PHE A 128 1.66 12.48 11.19
CA PHE A 128 1.86 13.76 10.50
C PHE A 128 1.18 14.90 11.27
N LYS A 129 1.85 16.04 11.32
CA LYS A 129 1.34 17.31 11.88
C LYS A 129 1.40 18.42 10.82
N PRO A 130 0.45 19.37 10.81
CA PRO A 130 -0.85 19.36 11.49
C PRO A 130 -1.72 18.14 11.13
N LYS A 131 -2.74 17.84 11.94
CA LYS A 131 -3.63 16.70 11.70
C LYS A 131 -4.24 16.78 10.30
N ILE A 132 -4.34 15.62 9.66
CA ILE A 132 -4.96 15.48 8.35
C ILE A 132 -6.49 15.62 8.55
N ASN A 133 -7.14 16.45 7.75
CA ASN A 133 -8.60 16.54 7.76
C ASN A 133 -9.18 15.31 7.03
N TRP A 134 -10.10 14.58 7.69
CA TRP A 134 -10.73 13.39 7.12
C TRP A 134 -11.48 13.65 5.81
N ILE A 135 -12.23 14.75 5.72
CA ILE A 135 -12.99 15.08 4.51
C ILE A 135 -12.04 15.39 3.35
N SER A 136 -10.97 16.13 3.61
CA SER A 136 -9.93 16.39 2.60
C SER A 136 -9.23 15.11 2.17
N TRP A 137 -8.93 14.20 3.11
CA TRP A 137 -8.34 12.87 2.84
C TRP A 137 -9.23 12.02 1.95
N LEU A 138 -10.53 11.98 2.25
CA LEU A 138 -11.48 11.18 1.49
C LEU A 138 -11.63 11.69 0.05
N LYS A 139 -11.58 13.01 -0.17
CA LYS A 139 -11.74 13.62 -1.49
C LYS A 139 -10.50 13.47 -2.36
N ASN A 140 -9.38 14.05 -1.92
CA ASN A 140 -8.12 14.03 -2.65
C ASN A 140 -6.95 14.36 -1.68
N PRO A 141 -6.08 13.38 -1.39
CA PRO A 141 -4.92 13.58 -0.52
C PRO A 141 -3.89 14.60 -1.02
N ASN A 142 -3.79 14.84 -2.33
CA ASN A 142 -2.85 15.83 -2.88
C ASN A 142 -3.19 17.26 -2.46
N CYS A 143 -4.48 17.55 -2.26
CA CYS A 143 -4.95 18.88 -1.90
C CYS A 143 -4.69 19.24 -0.42
N ILE A 144 -4.18 18.31 0.40
CA ILE A 144 -3.99 18.50 1.85
C ILE A 144 -2.76 19.38 2.19
N THR A 145 -2.04 19.82 1.16
CA THR A 145 -0.81 20.61 1.30
C THR A 145 -0.87 22.00 0.67
N LEU A 146 -2.05 22.43 0.21
CA LEU A 146 -2.35 23.85 -0.03
C LEU A 146 -2.84 24.47 1.29
#